data_AF-A0AAU9XVM6-F1
#
_entry.id   AF-A0AAU9XVM6-F1
#
_cell.length_a   1.000
_cell.length_b   1.000
_cell.length_c   1.000
_cell.angle_alpha   90.00
_cell.angle_beta   90.00
_cell.angle_gamma   90.00
#
_symmetry.space_group_name_H-M   'P 1'
#
loop_
_entity.id
_entity.type
_entity.pdbx_description
1 polymer ?
#
loop_
_entity_poly.entity_id
_entity_poly.type
_entity_poly.pdbx_seq_one_letter_code
_entity_poly.pdbx_strand_id
1 'polypeptide(L)'
;MLCTFRLVKILIFAFLMELVTAIDQCRTEVSIQGMALKLSVFKRWSLAAPHLCDIKCEQEIGCQSYNYNRKYKICELNNRTKEARPQNFLSAPSWFYIRRLNGRAPLGSIPELPALSCHEIKASEGKDTISGKYWLDPISTGKATLDYCNMVNE
;
A
#
# COMPACT_ATOMS: atom_id res chain seq x y z
N MET A 1 46.50 0.62 25.88
CA MET A 1 45.45 1.63 25.64
C MET A 1 45.06 1.80 24.17
N LEU A 2 45.96 1.80 23.18
CA LEU A 2 45.56 1.97 21.76
C LEU A 2 44.63 0.86 21.20
N CYS A 3 44.74 -0.38 21.68
CA CYS A 3 43.94 -1.51 21.19
C CYS A 3 42.47 -1.45 21.64
N THR A 4 42.22 -0.98 22.88
CA THR A 4 40.87 -0.82 23.42
C THR A 4 40.11 0.29 22.71
N PHE A 5 40.76 1.41 22.35
CA PHE A 5 40.15 2.47 21.55
C PHE A 5 39.79 2.03 20.12
N ARG A 6 40.56 1.12 19.50
CA ARG A 6 40.24 0.56 18.17
C ARG A 6 39.00 -0.34 18.22
N LEU A 7 38.90 -1.22 19.22
CA LEU A 7 37.74 -2.09 19.42
C LEU A 7 36.47 -1.28 19.71
N VAL A 8 36.55 -0.24 20.54
CA VAL A 8 35.43 0.67 20.84
C VAL A 8 34.95 1.40 19.58
N LYS A 9 35.85 1.88 18.72
CA LYS A 9 35.48 2.52 17.44
C LYS A 9 34.81 1.55 16.46
N ILE A 10 35.28 0.31 16.38
CA ILE A 10 34.68 -0.74 15.53
C ILE A 10 33.28 -1.09 16.04
N LEU A 11 33.09 -1.22 17.36
CA LEU A 11 31.79 -1.49 17.97
C LEU A 11 30.79 -0.33 17.76
N ILE A 12 31.24 0.92 17.89
CA ILE A 12 30.41 2.10 17.61
C ILE A 12 30.02 2.14 16.12
N PHE A 13 30.95 1.83 15.22
CA PHE A 13 30.67 1.79 13.79
C PHE A 13 29.70 0.67 13.42
N ALA A 14 29.86 -0.54 14.00
CA ALA A 14 28.93 -1.65 13.81
C ALA A 14 27.52 -1.31 14.33
N PHE A 15 27.41 -0.70 15.50
CA PHE A 15 26.15 -0.25 16.07
C PHE A 15 25.47 0.84 15.23
N LEU A 16 26.24 1.79 14.67
CA LEU A 16 25.73 2.80 13.74
C LEU A 16 25.20 2.17 12.45
N MET A 17 25.89 1.16 11.90
CA MET A 17 25.42 0.44 10.71
C MET A 17 24.14 -0.36 10.99
N GLU A 18 24.05 -1.05 12.13
CA GLU A 18 22.82 -1.74 12.57
C GLU A 18 21.64 -0.75 12.72
N LEU A 19 21.87 0.42 13.31
CA LEU A 19 20.84 1.45 13.47
C LEU A 19 20.36 2.00 12.12
N VAL A 20 21.28 2.25 11.17
CA VAL A 20 20.93 2.71 9.82
C VAL A 20 20.10 1.66 9.09
N THR A 21 20.42 0.37 9.22
CA THR A 21 19.63 -0.71 8.60
C THR A 21 18.22 -0.86 9.20
N ALA A 22 18.05 -0.53 10.49
CA ALA A 22 16.74 -0.62 11.15
C ALA A 22 15.77 0.52 10.74
N ILE A 23 16.29 1.72 10.47
CA ILE A 23 15.46 2.87 10.04
C ILE A 23 14.87 2.64 8.64
N ASP A 24 15.62 1.98 7.74
CA ASP A 24 15.18 1.71 6.37
C ASP A 24 14.09 0.61 6.29
N GLN A 25 13.93 -0.19 7.35
CA GLN A 25 12.92 -1.26 7.44
C GLN A 25 11.56 -0.78 7.96
N CYS A 26 11.49 0.39 8.62
CA CYS A 26 10.23 0.95 9.11
C CYS A 26 9.54 1.76 8.01
N ARG A 27 8.73 1.09 7.18
CA ARG A 27 7.78 1.80 6.30
C ARG A 27 6.65 2.35 7.16
N THR A 28 6.70 3.65 7.48
CA THR A 28 5.64 4.34 8.22
C THR A 28 4.40 4.51 7.35
N GLU A 29 3.22 4.20 7.89
CA GLU A 29 1.96 4.53 7.21
C GLU A 29 1.83 6.05 7.07
N VAL A 30 1.87 6.52 5.82
CA VAL A 30 1.78 7.95 5.53
C VAL A 30 0.32 8.34 5.37
N SER A 31 -0.19 9.12 6.32
CA SER A 31 -1.51 9.76 6.19
C SER A 31 -1.41 11.03 5.35
N ILE A 32 -2.08 11.03 4.20
CA ILE A 32 -2.14 12.16 3.27
C ILE A 32 -3.43 12.94 3.54
N GLN A 33 -3.28 14.12 4.15
CA GLN A 33 -4.43 14.99 4.48
C GLN A 33 -5.01 15.67 3.25
N GLY A 34 -6.31 15.95 3.29
CA GLY A 34 -7.01 16.71 2.25
C GLY A 34 -7.19 15.96 0.94
N MET A 35 -6.98 14.64 0.93
CA MET A 35 -7.04 13.79 -0.25
C MET A 35 -7.90 12.55 0.01
N ALA A 36 -8.52 12.04 -1.05
CA ALA A 36 -9.21 10.77 -1.03
C ALA A 36 -9.09 10.06 -2.38
N LEU A 37 -8.92 8.74 -2.36
CA LEU A 37 -9.00 7.90 -3.54
C LEU A 37 -10.48 7.63 -3.87
N LYS A 38 -10.93 8.02 -5.05
CA LYS A 38 -12.32 7.81 -5.51
C LYS A 38 -12.43 6.63 -6.47
N LEU A 39 -13.65 6.20 -6.77
CA LEU A 39 -13.98 5.14 -7.74
C LEU A 39 -13.36 3.75 -7.47
N SER A 40 -12.63 3.57 -6.36
CA SER A 40 -12.08 2.29 -5.90
C SER A 40 -12.65 1.87 -4.55
N VAL A 41 -13.62 2.63 -4.05
CA VAL A 41 -14.29 2.38 -2.77
C VAL A 41 -15.21 1.18 -2.93
N PHE A 42 -14.97 0.11 -2.17
CA PHE A 42 -15.78 -1.10 -2.22
C PHE A 42 -16.56 -1.35 -0.92
N LYS A 43 -16.15 -0.73 0.20
CA LYS A 43 -16.88 -0.76 1.48
C LYS A 43 -16.85 0.60 2.15
N ARG A 44 -17.91 0.91 2.90
CA ARG A 44 -18.09 2.18 3.61
C ARG A 44 -18.79 1.97 4.94
N TRP A 45 -18.30 2.65 5.99
CA TRP A 45 -18.90 2.64 7.32
C TRP A 45 -18.88 4.02 7.97
N SER A 46 -19.75 4.24 8.95
CA SER A 46 -19.57 5.31 9.92
C SER A 46 -18.81 4.76 11.14
N LEU A 47 -17.63 5.31 11.40
CA LEU A 47 -16.73 4.88 12.47
C LEU A 47 -16.23 6.10 13.21
N ALA A 48 -16.29 6.07 14.54
CA ALA A 48 -15.95 7.23 15.38
C ALA A 48 -14.47 7.65 15.29
N ALA A 49 -13.57 6.71 14.96
CA ALA A 49 -12.12 6.93 14.96
C ALA A 49 -11.42 6.30 13.74
N PRO A 50 -10.32 6.92 13.26
CA PRO A 50 -9.49 6.40 12.16
C PRO A 50 -8.99 4.97 12.32
N HIS A 51 -8.47 4.60 13.50
CA HIS A 51 -7.87 3.28 13.73
C HIS A 51 -8.88 2.14 13.56
N LEU A 52 -10.17 2.41 13.71
CA LEU A 52 -11.21 1.41 13.42
C LEU A 52 -11.31 1.11 11.92
N CYS A 53 -11.00 2.09 11.06
CA CYS A 53 -10.95 1.91 9.62
C CYS A 53 -9.78 0.98 9.22
N ASP A 54 -8.66 1.10 9.93
CA ASP A 54 -7.50 0.22 9.75
C ASP A 54 -7.85 -1.23 10.10
N ILE A 55 -8.42 -1.47 11.29
CA ILE A 55 -8.91 -2.81 11.70
C ILE A 55 -9.90 -3.38 10.68
N LYS A 56 -10.81 -2.55 10.14
CA LYS A 56 -11.72 -2.98 9.07
C LYS A 56 -11.01 -3.31 7.76
N CYS A 57 -9.99 -2.54 7.39
CA CYS A 57 -9.16 -2.83 6.23
C CYS A 57 -8.39 -4.14 6.40
N GLU A 58 -7.87 -4.41 7.59
CA GLU A 58 -7.12 -5.64 7.89
C GLU A 58 -7.94 -6.91 7.71
N GLN A 59 -9.24 -6.84 8.04
CA GLN A 59 -10.21 -7.93 7.90
C GLN A 59 -10.57 -8.25 6.44
N GLU A 60 -10.23 -7.36 5.50
CA GLU A 60 -10.59 -7.48 4.09
C GLU A 60 -9.33 -7.75 3.27
N ILE A 61 -9.21 -8.96 2.71
CA ILE A 61 -8.02 -9.36 1.93
C ILE A 61 -7.77 -8.44 0.72
N GLY A 62 -8.84 -7.93 0.13
CA GLY A 62 -8.79 -7.00 -0.99
C GLY A 62 -8.52 -5.55 -0.61
N CYS A 63 -8.45 -5.19 0.68
CA CYS A 63 -8.21 -3.81 1.07
C CYS A 63 -6.75 -3.41 0.87
N GLN A 64 -6.54 -2.38 0.05
CA GLN A 64 -5.22 -1.85 -0.33
C GLN A 64 -4.95 -0.48 0.28
N SER A 65 -6.00 0.29 0.56
CA SER A 65 -5.92 1.60 1.18
C SER A 65 -7.29 1.99 1.74
N TYR A 66 -7.37 3.08 2.50
CA TYR A 66 -8.64 3.63 2.94
C TYR A 66 -8.64 5.16 2.97
N ASN A 67 -9.83 5.74 2.82
CA ASN A 67 -10.08 7.14 3.12
C ASN A 67 -10.84 7.24 4.45
N TYR A 68 -10.60 8.31 5.18
CA TYR A 68 -11.38 8.63 6.37
C TYR A 68 -11.77 10.10 6.42
N ASN A 69 -13.06 10.38 6.60
CA ASN A 69 -13.59 11.72 6.78
C ASN A 69 -13.65 12.08 8.27
N ARG A 70 -12.88 13.08 8.70
CA ARG A 70 -12.82 13.49 10.11
C ARG A 70 -14.09 14.20 10.59
N LYS A 71 -14.76 14.93 9.70
CA LYS A 71 -15.94 15.75 9.98
C LYS A 71 -17.18 14.87 10.19
N TYR A 72 -17.41 13.93 9.30
CA TYR A 72 -18.59 13.06 9.29
C TYR A 72 -18.32 11.65 9.83
N LYS A 73 -17.09 11.35 10.25
CA LYS A 73 -16.70 10.06 10.85
C LYS A 73 -17.02 8.89 9.92
N ILE A 74 -16.53 8.99 8.68
CA ILE A 74 -16.80 8.01 7.60
C ILE A 74 -15.50 7.34 7.21
N CYS A 75 -15.50 6.02 7.15
CA CYS A 75 -14.43 5.17 6.61
C CYS A 75 -14.84 4.65 5.23
N GLU A 76 -13.96 4.75 4.24
CA GLU A 76 -14.12 4.17 2.89
C GLU A 76 -12.91 3.29 2.59
N LEU A 77 -13.10 1.97 2.48
CA LEU A 77 -12.01 1.08 2.06
C LEU A 77 -11.91 1.04 0.55
N ASN A 78 -10.67 1.05 0.07
CA ASN A 78 -10.35 0.96 -1.34
C ASN A 78 -9.62 -0.34 -1.66
N ASN A 79 -9.97 -0.93 -2.79
CA ASN A 79 -9.31 -2.11 -3.32
C ASN A 79 -8.13 -1.76 -4.24
N ARG A 80 -7.74 -0.48 -4.30
CA ARG A 80 -6.58 0.04 -5.03
C ARG A 80 -5.81 1.05 -4.17
N THR A 81 -4.60 1.37 -4.59
CA THR A 81 -3.76 2.43 -4.05
C THR A 81 -3.81 3.67 -4.95
N LYS A 82 -3.30 4.81 -4.45
CA LYS A 82 -3.14 6.02 -5.26
C LYS A 82 -2.14 5.85 -6.41
N GLU A 83 -1.17 4.94 -6.26
CA GLU A 83 -0.20 4.62 -7.30
C GLU A 83 -0.83 3.80 -8.43
N ALA A 84 -1.75 2.88 -8.10
CA ALA A 84 -2.52 2.12 -9.08
C ALA A 84 -3.52 3.01 -9.85
N ARG A 85 -4.10 4.01 -9.19
CA ARG A 85 -5.16 4.88 -9.73
C ARG A 85 -4.93 6.37 -9.46
N PRO A 86 -3.84 6.96 -9.97
CA PRO A 86 -3.47 8.35 -9.67
C PRO A 86 -4.54 9.35 -10.13
N GLN A 87 -5.23 9.07 -11.24
CA GLN A 87 -6.32 9.90 -11.77
C GLN A 87 -7.52 10.00 -10.83
N ASN A 88 -7.70 9.03 -9.95
CA ASN A 88 -8.80 9.00 -8.99
C ASN A 88 -8.41 9.56 -7.61
N PHE A 89 -7.15 9.96 -7.44
CA PHE A 89 -6.65 10.51 -6.18
C PHE A 89 -6.88 12.02 -6.15
N LEU A 90 -8.01 12.43 -5.57
CA LEU A 90 -8.56 13.78 -5.72
C LEU A 90 -8.52 14.57 -4.41
N SER A 91 -8.48 15.90 -4.53
CA SER A 91 -8.62 16.81 -3.40
C SER A 91 -9.98 16.64 -2.72
N ALA A 92 -9.93 16.50 -1.40
CA ALA A 92 -11.07 16.23 -0.54
C ALA A 92 -10.79 16.81 0.87
N PRO A 93 -11.05 18.10 1.13
CA PRO A 93 -10.53 18.82 2.30
C PRO A 93 -10.85 18.22 3.68
N SER A 94 -12.00 17.56 3.84
CA SER A 94 -12.40 16.93 5.12
C SER A 94 -11.93 15.48 5.28
N TRP A 95 -11.14 14.97 4.33
CA TRP A 95 -10.71 13.58 4.26
C TRP A 95 -9.20 13.46 4.43
N PHE A 96 -8.75 12.27 4.78
CA PHE A 96 -7.38 11.85 4.55
C PHE A 96 -7.35 10.44 3.98
N TYR A 97 -6.26 10.12 3.29
CA TYR A 97 -5.98 8.83 2.70
C TYR A 97 -4.83 8.15 3.43
N ILE A 98 -4.92 6.83 3.63
CA ILE A 98 -3.84 5.98 4.13
C ILE A 98 -3.71 4.75 3.24
N ARG A 99 -2.48 4.44 2.83
CA ARG A 99 -2.15 3.18 2.13
C ARG A 99 -1.87 2.11 3.17
N ARG A 100 -2.47 0.93 3.02
CA ARG A 100 -2.18 -0.22 3.89
C ARG A 100 -0.76 -0.72 3.58
N LEU A 101 0.07 -0.88 4.59
CA LEU A 101 1.42 -1.42 4.42
C LEU A 101 1.52 -2.88 4.86
N ASN A 102 0.92 -3.21 6.01
CA ASN A 102 1.04 -4.52 6.63
C ASN A 102 -0.08 -5.48 6.19
N GLY A 103 0.28 -6.72 5.90
CA GLY A 103 -0.69 -7.77 5.51
C GLY A 103 -1.44 -7.50 4.20
N ARG A 104 -0.97 -6.55 3.39
CA ARG A 104 -1.57 -6.21 2.09
C ARG A 104 -1.17 -7.26 1.05
N ALA A 105 -2.15 -7.92 0.43
CA ALA A 105 -1.91 -8.75 -0.76
C ALA A 105 -1.47 -7.86 -1.94
N PRO A 106 -0.39 -8.20 -2.68
CA PRO A 106 -0.03 -7.48 -3.90
C PRO A 106 -1.17 -7.47 -4.92
N LEU A 107 -1.37 -6.37 -5.64
CA LEU A 107 -2.40 -6.27 -6.67
C LEU A 107 -2.19 -7.35 -7.75
N GLY A 108 -3.25 -8.07 -8.13
CA GLY A 108 -3.20 -9.16 -9.10
C GLY A 108 -2.60 -10.47 -8.57
N SER A 109 -2.25 -10.59 -7.29
CA SER A 109 -1.70 -11.83 -6.73
C SER A 109 -2.76 -12.88 -6.39
N ILE A 110 -4.02 -12.46 -6.20
CA ILE A 110 -5.16 -13.32 -5.83
C ILE A 110 -6.38 -12.99 -6.70
N PRO A 111 -7.29 -13.95 -6.96
CA PRO A 111 -8.43 -13.73 -7.83
C PRO A 111 -9.46 -12.74 -7.26
N GLU A 112 -9.52 -12.54 -5.94
CA GLU A 112 -10.37 -11.53 -5.27
C GLU A 112 -9.84 -10.10 -5.43
N LEU A 113 -8.60 -9.95 -5.88
CA LEU A 113 -7.93 -8.67 -6.08
C LEU A 113 -7.27 -8.61 -7.47
N PRO A 114 -8.05 -8.74 -8.55
CA PRO A 114 -7.50 -8.67 -9.89
C PRO A 114 -7.12 -7.23 -10.24
N ALA A 115 -6.09 -7.09 -11.08
CA ALA A 115 -5.74 -5.81 -11.71
C ALA A 115 -6.51 -5.64 -13.03
N LEU A 116 -6.63 -4.41 -13.53
CA LEU A 116 -7.13 -4.19 -14.89
C LEU A 116 -6.04 -4.38 -15.95
N SER A 117 -4.77 -4.23 -15.59
CA SER A 117 -3.64 -4.43 -16.50
C SER A 117 -2.34 -4.70 -15.75
N CYS A 118 -1.36 -5.25 -16.47
CA CYS A 118 0.00 -5.42 -15.97
C CYS A 118 0.65 -4.09 -15.60
N HIS A 119 0.38 -3.03 -16.37
CA HIS A 119 0.83 -1.67 -16.05
C HIS A 119 0.28 -1.17 -14.71
N GLU A 120 -0.98 -1.48 -14.37
CA GLU A 120 -1.56 -1.12 -13.08
C GLU A 120 -0.83 -1.82 -11.92
N ILE A 121 -0.50 -3.11 -12.08
CA ILE A 121 0.28 -3.87 -11.09
C ILE A 121 1.65 -3.21 -10.90
N LYS A 122 2.38 -2.94 -11.98
CA LYS A 122 3.69 -2.30 -11.93
C LYS A 122 3.64 -0.92 -11.27
N ALA A 123 2.60 -0.14 -11.54
CA ALA A 123 2.39 1.15 -10.88
C ALA A 123 2.12 0.99 -9.37
N SER A 124 1.30 0.02 -8.97
CA SER A 124 0.94 -0.25 -7.57
C SER A 124 2.09 -0.80 -6.73
N GLU A 125 2.78 -1.80 -7.25
CA GLU A 125 3.76 -2.61 -6.51
C GLU A 125 5.19 -2.09 -6.68
N GLY A 126 5.45 -1.32 -7.74
CA GLY A 126 6.71 -0.65 -7.98
C GLY A 126 7.70 -1.45 -8.83
N LYS A 127 8.95 -0.98 -8.85
CA LYS A 127 9.99 -1.44 -9.78
C LYS A 127 10.49 -2.87 -9.51
N ASP A 128 10.31 -3.38 -8.30
CA ASP A 128 10.77 -4.72 -7.91
C ASP A 128 9.75 -5.82 -8.28
N THR A 129 8.66 -5.45 -8.97
CA THR A 129 7.67 -6.40 -9.47
C THR A 129 8.27 -7.29 -10.56
N ILE A 130 8.21 -8.60 -10.38
CA ILE A 130 8.80 -9.59 -11.29
C ILE A 130 7.83 -10.01 -12.40
N SER A 131 8.35 -10.46 -13.55
CA SER A 131 7.50 -11.06 -14.58
C SER A 131 6.89 -12.38 -14.09
N GLY A 132 5.64 -12.66 -14.50
CA GLY A 132 4.91 -13.82 -14.00
C GLY A 132 3.45 -13.81 -14.40
N LYS A 133 2.69 -14.76 -13.85
CA LYS A 133 1.24 -14.84 -14.04
C LYS A 133 0.51 -14.07 -12.95
N TYR A 134 -0.45 -13.24 -13.35
CA TYR A 134 -1.24 -12.38 -12.48
C TYR A 134 -2.72 -12.49 -12.82
N TRP A 135 -3.56 -12.26 -11.81
CA TRP A 135 -5.01 -12.20 -11.98
C TRP A 135 -5.41 -10.84 -12.54
N LEU A 136 -6.01 -10.86 -13.73
CA LEU A 136 -6.49 -9.69 -14.43
C LEU A 136 -8.00 -9.77 -14.65
N ASP A 137 -8.69 -8.64 -14.59
CA ASP A 137 -10.08 -8.49 -15.00
C ASP A 137 -10.24 -7.14 -15.71
N PRO A 138 -9.73 -6.99 -16.96
CA PRO A 138 -9.59 -5.70 -17.62
C PRO A 138 -10.89 -4.91 -17.77
N ILE A 139 -12.02 -5.63 -17.83
CA ILE A 139 -13.36 -5.06 -18.08
C ILE A 139 -14.18 -4.98 -16.78
N SER A 140 -13.59 -5.32 -15.62
CA SER A 140 -14.27 -5.31 -14.31
C SER A 140 -15.56 -6.15 -14.28
N THR A 141 -15.52 -7.31 -14.91
CA THR A 141 -16.65 -8.25 -15.01
C THR A 141 -16.90 -9.02 -13.70
N GLY A 142 -15.96 -8.96 -12.76
CA GLY A 142 -15.91 -9.81 -11.58
C GLY A 142 -15.32 -11.20 -11.85
N LYS A 143 -14.87 -11.47 -13.08
CA LYS A 143 -14.31 -12.76 -13.49
C LYS A 143 -12.83 -12.59 -13.87
N ALA A 144 -11.96 -12.80 -12.88
CA ALA A 144 -10.52 -12.74 -13.09
C ALA A 144 -10.00 -13.90 -13.94
N THR A 145 -9.09 -13.61 -14.87
CA THR A 145 -8.30 -14.57 -15.64
C THR A 145 -6.84 -14.48 -15.25
N LEU A 146 -6.13 -15.60 -15.35
CA LEU A 146 -4.71 -15.64 -15.04
C LEU A 146 -3.90 -15.45 -16.32
N ASP A 147 -3.27 -14.28 -16.44
CA ASP A 147 -2.53 -13.88 -17.63
C ASP A 147 -1.07 -13.54 -17.30
N TYR A 148 -0.18 -13.67 -18.29
CA TYR A 148 1.24 -13.42 -18.09
C TYR A 148 1.57 -11.93 -18.31
N CYS A 149 2.23 -11.32 -17.33
CA CYS A 149 2.74 -9.95 -17.38
C CYS A 149 4.27 -9.96 -17.49
N ASN A 150 4.81 -9.23 -18.46
CA ASN A 150 6.25 -9.08 -18.61
C ASN A 150 6.72 -7.75 -17.99
N MET A 151 6.89 -7.72 -16.67
CA MET A 151 7.17 -6.50 -15.91
C MET A 151 8.45 -5.75 -16.31
N VAL A 152 9.36 -6.40 -17.03
CA VAL A 152 10.54 -5.74 -17.63
C VAL A 152 10.13 -4.76 -18.74
N ASN A 153 9.14 -5.14 -19.54
CA ASN A 153 8.73 -4.42 -20.76
C ASN A 153 7.37 -3.73 -20.65
N GLU A 154 6.69 -3.81 -19.50
CA GLU A 154 5.48 -3.00 -19.21
C GLU A 154 5.79 -1.52 -19.00
#